data_AF-A0A418X7V8-F1
#
_entry.id   AF-A0A418X7V8-F1
#
_cell.length_a   1.000
_cell.length_b   1.000
_cell.length_c   1.000
_cell.angle_alpha   90.00
_cell.angle_beta   90.00
_cell.angle_gamma   90.00
#
_symmetry.space_group_name_H-M   'P 1'
#
loop_
_entity.id
_entity.type
_entity.pdbx_description
1 polymer ?
#
loop_
_entity_poly.entity_id
_entity_poly.type
_entity_poly.pdbx_seq_one_letter_code
_entity_poly.pdbx_strand_id
1 'polypeptide(L)'
;ACDAKALGWAVVSLGGGRQVETDPVDPAVGLSDIAPLGTSVVRGEPIARVHAAREEAADRAVVEVQAAFTLGTSFDATPLVLGEVRP
;
A
#
# COMPACT_ATOMS: atom_id res chain seq x y z
N ALA A 1 9.96 3.41 6.09
CA ALA A 1 9.67 3.91 4.72
C ALA A 1 8.56 3.06 4.09
N CYS A 2 7.94 3.53 3.01
CA CYS A 2 6.89 2.83 2.28
C CYS A 2 7.10 3.00 0.77
N ASP A 3 7.18 1.89 0.03
CA ASP A 3 7.21 1.89 -1.44
C ASP A 3 5.77 1.97 -2.00
N ALA A 4 5.34 3.19 -2.34
CA ALA A 4 4.01 3.43 -2.89
C ALA A 4 3.78 2.74 -4.25
N LYS A 5 4.84 2.53 -5.05
CA LYS A 5 4.73 1.83 -6.34
C LYS A 5 4.45 0.35 -6.11
N ALA A 6 5.17 -0.28 -5.19
CA ALA A 6 4.92 -1.67 -4.81
C ALA A 6 3.50 -1.88 -4.27
N LEU A 7 2.99 -0.97 -3.42
CA LEU A 7 1.60 -1.01 -2.97
C LEU A 7 0.60 -0.90 -4.12
N GLY A 8 0.84 0.01 -5.07
CA GLY A 8 0.01 0.15 -6.27
C GLY A 8 -0.05 -1.14 -7.08
N TRP A 9 1.08 -1.82 -7.27
CA TRP A 9 1.14 -3.11 -7.95
C TRP A 9 0.41 -4.22 -7.19
N ALA A 10 0.49 -4.25 -5.86
CA ALA A 10 -0.28 -5.21 -5.06
C ALA A 10 -1.79 -5.06 -5.29
N VAL A 11 -2.29 -3.82 -5.37
CA VAL A 11 -3.71 -3.55 -5.69
C VAL A 11 -4.06 -3.97 -7.12
N VAL A 12 -3.17 -3.75 -8.11
CA VAL A 12 -3.37 -4.25 -9.48
C VAL A 12 -3.44 -5.78 -9.50
N SER A 13 -2.55 -6.47 -8.79
CA SER A 13 -2.56 -7.94 -8.66
C SER A 13 -3.83 -8.48 -8.00
N LEU A 14 -4.44 -7.71 -7.09
CA LEU A 14 -5.74 -8.02 -6.48
C LEU A 14 -6.92 -7.87 -7.46
N GLY A 15 -6.75 -7.13 -8.57
CA GLY A 15 -7.82 -6.79 -9.51
C GLY A 15 -8.40 -5.38 -9.32
N GLY A 16 -7.82 -4.57 -8.42
CA GLY A 16 -8.24 -3.18 -8.18
C GLY A 16 -7.69 -2.20 -9.21
N GLY A 17 -6.94 -2.69 -10.20
CA GLY A 17 -6.41 -1.93 -11.32
C GLY A 17 -6.26 -2.81 -12.56
N ARG A 18 -5.83 -2.19 -13.65
CA ARG A 18 -5.72 -2.83 -14.96
C ARG A 18 -4.27 -3.26 -15.23
N GLN A 19 -4.05 -4.51 -15.66
CA GLN A 19 -2.74 -4.93 -16.19
C GLN A 19 -2.63 -4.59 -17.67
N VAL A 20 -3.74 -4.76 -18.39
CA VAL A 20 -3.95 -4.24 -19.75
C VAL A 20 -5.21 -3.40 -19.81
N GLU A 21 -5.32 -2.52 -20.80
CA GLU A 21 -6.32 -1.45 -20.88
C GLU A 21 -7.78 -1.94 -20.82
N THR A 22 -8.02 -3.19 -21.25
CA THR A 22 -9.35 -3.80 -21.31
C THR A 22 -9.76 -4.53 -20.04
N ASP A 23 -8.86 -4.69 -19.06
CA ASP A 23 -9.17 -5.44 -17.85
C ASP A 23 -10.31 -4.79 -17.05
N PRO A 24 -11.27 -5.60 -16.54
CA PRO A 24 -12.24 -5.12 -15.58
C PRO A 24 -11.55 -4.78 -14.26
N VAL A 25 -12.02 -3.73 -13.59
CA VAL A 25 -11.57 -3.36 -12.24
C VAL A 25 -12.61 -3.84 -11.24
N ASP A 26 -12.16 -4.56 -10.22
CA ASP A 26 -12.98 -4.93 -9.07
C ASP A 26 -12.97 -3.78 -8.04
N PRO A 27 -14.09 -3.07 -7.82
CA PRO A 27 -14.15 -1.98 -6.86
C PRO A 27 -14.16 -2.43 -5.39
N ALA A 28 -14.31 -3.74 -5.12
CA ALA A 28 -14.37 -4.28 -3.77
C ALA A 28 -12.99 -4.60 -3.18
N VAL A 29 -11.94 -4.65 -4.00
CA VAL A 29 -10.57 -4.98 -3.56
C VAL A 29 -9.72 -3.72 -3.37
N GLY A 30 -8.70 -3.81 -2.53
CA GLY A 30 -7.77 -2.71 -2.29
C GLY A 30 -7.12 -2.73 -0.92
N LEU A 31 -6.54 -1.59 -0.53
CA LEU A 31 -5.89 -1.40 0.76
C LEU A 31 -6.59 -0.28 1.54
N SER A 32 -6.71 -0.45 2.85
CA SER A 32 -7.22 0.56 3.78
C SER A 32 -6.47 0.50 5.11
N ASP A 33 -6.79 1.39 6.05
CA ASP A 33 -6.17 1.43 7.37
C ASP A 33 -4.63 1.41 7.31
N ILE A 34 -4.06 2.07 6.30
CA ILE A 34 -2.62 2.11 6.10
C ILE A 34 -2.01 3.01 7.17
N ALA A 35 -1.08 2.46 7.95
CA ALA A 35 -0.38 3.18 8.99
C ALA A 35 0.40 4.36 8.37
N PRO A 36 0.24 5.60 8.89
CA PRO A 36 1.04 6.74 8.45
C PRO A 36 2.55 6.49 8.62
N LEU A 37 3.37 7.10 7.76
CA LEU A 37 4.82 7.06 7.94
C LEU A 37 5.23 7.68 9.27
N GLY A 38 6.17 7.04 9.97
CA GLY A 38 6.61 7.43 11.31
C GLY A 38 5.77 6.84 12.46
N THR A 39 4.69 6.12 12.15
CA THR A 39 3.91 5.40 13.18
C THR A 39 4.76 4.33 13.84
N SER A 40 4.83 4.36 15.17
CA SER A 40 5.41 3.27 15.95
C SER A 40 4.42 2.11 16.00
N VAL A 41 4.89 0.91 15.67
CA VAL A 41 4.07 -0.31 15.66
C VAL A 41 4.72 -1.39 16.51
N VAL A 42 3.92 -2.23 17.14
CA VAL A 42 4.40 -3.42 17.84
C VAL A 42 4.13 -4.70 17.05
N ARG A 43 4.82 -5.79 17.41
CA ARG A 43 4.60 -7.08 16.77
C ARG A 43 3.13 -7.51 16.91
N GLY A 44 2.51 -7.86 15.80
CA GLY A 44 1.10 -8.27 15.73
C GLY A 44 0.12 -7.12 15.47
N GLU A 45 0.59 -5.87 15.50
CA GLU A 45 -0.20 -4.72 15.10
C GLU A 45 -0.25 -4.60 13.55
N PRO A 46 -1.44 -4.43 12.95
CA PRO A 46 -1.56 -4.30 11.52
C PRO A 46 -1.00 -2.96 11.00
N ILE A 47 -0.24 -3.01 9.91
CA ILE A 47 0.28 -1.83 9.20
C ILE A 47 -0.61 -1.38 8.03
N ALA A 48 -1.51 -2.25 7.58
CA ALA A 48 -2.51 -2.03 6.55
C ALA A 48 -3.55 -3.15 6.60
N ARG A 49 -4.72 -2.91 6.03
CA ARG A 49 -5.77 -3.90 5.80
C ARG A 49 -5.91 -4.18 4.31
N VAL A 50 -5.87 -5.46 3.95
CA VAL A 50 -6.09 -5.96 2.59
C VAL A 50 -7.56 -6.35 2.42
N HIS A 51 -8.20 -5.84 1.37
CA HIS A 51 -9.51 -6.28 0.90
C HIS A 51 -9.31 -7.09 -0.37
N ALA A 52 -9.76 -8.34 -0.36
CA ALA A 52 -9.60 -9.26 -1.47
C ALA A 52 -10.85 -10.15 -1.63
N ALA A 53 -11.18 -10.52 -2.87
CA ALA A 53 -12.34 -11.36 -3.18
C ALA A 53 -12.16 -12.84 -2.78
N ARG A 54 -10.92 -13.27 -2.53
CA ARG A 54 -10.55 -14.66 -2.24
C ARG A 54 -9.35 -14.71 -1.29
N GLU A 55 -9.30 -15.73 -0.44
CA GLU A 55 -8.31 -15.87 0.62
C GLU A 55 -6.88 -15.98 0.07
N GLU A 56 -6.67 -16.73 -1.02
CA GLU A 56 -5.34 -16.89 -1.63
C GLU A 56 -4.85 -15.61 -2.35
N ALA A 57 -5.77 -14.70 -2.69
CA ALA A 57 -5.37 -13.34 -3.11
C ALA A 57 -4.91 -12.52 -1.92
N ALA A 58 -5.64 -12.61 -0.80
CA ALA A 58 -5.32 -11.89 0.42
C ALA A 58 -3.92 -12.29 0.92
N ASP A 59 -3.62 -13.59 1.01
CA ASP A 59 -2.33 -14.08 1.48
C ASP A 59 -1.15 -13.54 0.66
N ARG A 60 -1.28 -13.55 -0.67
CA ARG A 60 -0.25 -13.02 -1.57
C ARG A 60 -0.09 -11.51 -1.41
N ALA A 61 -1.20 -10.78 -1.38
CA ALA A 61 -1.17 -9.33 -1.20
C ALA A 61 -0.60 -8.93 0.18
N VAL A 62 -0.85 -9.72 1.24
CA VAL A 62 -0.24 -9.48 2.56
C VAL A 62 1.29 -9.54 2.47
N VAL A 63 1.84 -10.54 1.79
CA VAL A 63 3.30 -10.66 1.60
C VAL A 63 3.84 -9.48 0.79
N GLU A 64 3.18 -9.11 -0.30
CA GLU A 64 3.57 -7.98 -1.15
C GLU A 64 3.53 -6.64 -0.41
N VAL A 65 2.47 -6.41 0.37
CA VAL A 65 2.31 -5.21 1.19
C VAL A 65 3.37 -5.17 2.29
N GLN A 66 3.63 -6.26 2.99
CA GLN A 66 4.69 -6.33 4.01
C GLN A 66 6.06 -6.00 3.42
N ALA A 67 6.37 -6.51 2.22
CA ALA A 67 7.61 -6.20 1.52
C ALA A 67 7.74 -4.73 1.10
N ALA A 68 6.63 -4.02 0.92
CA ALA A 68 6.61 -2.60 0.58
C ALA A 68 6.92 -1.68 1.78
N PHE A 69 6.86 -2.18 3.02
CA PHE A 69 7.19 -1.39 4.21
C PHE A 69 8.59 -1.70 4.74
N THR A 70 9.29 -0.65 5.18
CA THR A 70 10.55 -0.76 5.92
C THR A 70 10.36 -0.21 7.32
N LEU A 71 10.57 -1.07 8.32
CA LEU A 71 10.60 -0.69 9.73
C LEU A 71 12.00 -0.15 10.10
N GLY A 72 12.04 0.89 10.91
CA GLY A 72 13.27 1.54 11.35
C GLY A 72 13.09 2.18 12.72
N THR A 73 14.19 2.67 13.30
CA THR A 73 14.20 3.27 14.66
C THR A 73 14.02 4.78 14.67
N SER A 74 14.09 5.44 13.50
CA SER A 74 13.87 6.87 13.34
C SER A 74 13.09 7.15 12.06
N PHE A 75 12.42 8.30 12.02
CA PHE A 75 11.71 8.80 10.86
C PHE A 75 11.86 10.32 10.79
N ASP A 76 12.41 10.81 9.68
CA ASP A 76 12.52 12.22 9.40
C ASP A 76 11.39 12.62 8.44
N ALA A 77 10.42 13.38 8.96
CA ALA A 77 9.26 13.79 8.19
C ALA A 77 9.63 14.87 7.16
N THR A 78 9.24 14.65 5.90
CA THR A 78 9.28 15.65 4.83
C THR A 78 7.93 16.34 4.68
N PRO A 79 7.89 17.64 4.30
CA PRO A 79 6.65 18.32 3.97
C PRO A 79 5.93 17.63 2.79
N LEU A 80 4.60 17.54 2.85
CA LEU A 80 3.79 17.00 1.74
C LEU A 80 3.84 17.91 0.49
N VAL A 81 4.01 19.21 0.69
CA VAL A 81 4.22 20.20 -0.37
C VAL A 81 5.66 20.67 -0.28
N LEU A 82 6.48 20.29 -1.25
CA LEU A 82 7.90 20.66 -1.29
C LEU A 82 8.13 22.10 -1.78
N GLY A 83 7.17 22.65 -2.53
CA GLY A 83 7.24 24.00 -3.07
C GLY A 83 6.13 24.25 -4.09
N GLU A 84 6.05 25.50 -4.55
CA GLU A 84 5.12 25.95 -5.58
C GLU A 84 5.92 26.42 -6.79
N VAL A 85 5.50 26.00 -7.99
CA VAL A 85 6.07 26.51 -9.25
C VAL A 85 5.16 27.60 -9.77
N ARG A 86 5.60 28.85 -9.69
CA ARG A 86 4.90 30.02 -10.25
C ARG A 86 5.41 30.30 -11.68
N PRO A 87 4.54 30.78 -12.58
CA PRO A 87 4.93 31.14 -13.94
C PRO A 87 5.93 32.30 -13.98
#